data_AF-A0A1S1V698-F1
#
_entry.id   AF-A0A1S1V698-F1
#
_cell.length_a   1.000
_cell.length_b   1.000
_cell.length_c   1.000
_cell.angle_alpha   90.00
_cell.angle_beta   90.00
_cell.angle_gamma   90.00
#
_symmetry.space_group_name_H-M   'P 1'
#
loop_
_entity.id
_entity.type
_entity.pdbx_description
1 polymer ?
#
loop_
_entity_poly.entity_id
_entity_poly.type
_entity_poly.pdbx_seq_one_letter_code
_entity_poly.pdbx_strand_id
1 'polypeptide(L)'
;MKLNDNFKVLMSINNYNNLTGNKPTHSNTKALNKYDNNHLKSSYFQNKRDSVFISNTAQQLSLNYEKIISMKRVNDEEINVLESKNNTLEFKKGTYYNFQSSNGKRIILTTDEYGHVTMPFIELGISSDSIATSHLKEIDRIEKFFTYLSRDSTALLVNLSYKENEAKDILSRVGIEPGFFKIKNGSKTNEFYLLENGKIYSKHQSEGHRHAFNTSNFFKEGYTKDSLFIIDGKEFKLNDDGYLNIPEGTACLTETIKIFK
;
A
#
# COMPACT_ATOMS: atom_id res chain seq x y z
N MET A 1 42.24 15.08 2.49
CA MET A 1 41.60 16.37 2.79
C MET A 1 40.11 16.11 3.01
N LYS A 2 39.55 16.69 4.06
CA LYS A 2 38.41 16.19 4.88
C LYS A 2 37.07 16.12 4.12
N LEU A 3 36.36 15.00 4.30
CA LEU A 3 34.92 14.87 4.08
C LEU A 3 34.17 15.42 5.31
N ASN A 4 33.01 16.04 5.07
CA ASN A 4 32.22 16.78 6.04
C ASN A 4 31.26 15.85 6.82
N ASP A 5 31.38 15.82 8.15
CA ASP A 5 30.80 14.85 9.09
C ASP A 5 29.34 15.15 9.54
N ASN A 6 28.51 15.77 8.72
CA ASN A 6 27.15 16.20 9.14
C ASN A 6 25.99 15.26 8.77
N PHE A 7 26.23 13.96 8.57
CA PHE A 7 25.16 12.99 8.25
C PHE A 7 25.05 11.78 9.19
N LYS A 8 25.60 11.86 10.41
CA LYS A 8 25.58 10.75 11.40
C LYS A 8 24.92 11.06 12.75
N VAL A 9 23.88 11.90 12.79
CA VAL A 9 23.22 12.28 14.07
C VAL A 9 21.75 11.83 14.20
N LEU A 10 21.22 10.97 13.32
CA LEU A 10 19.80 10.53 13.46
C LEU A 10 19.53 9.04 13.57
N MET A 11 20.50 8.21 13.95
CA MET A 11 20.26 6.80 14.24
C MET A 11 21.13 6.28 15.39
N SER A 12 20.79 6.67 16.62
CA SER A 12 21.01 5.86 17.83
C SER A 12 20.53 6.64 19.05
N ILE A 13 19.38 6.28 19.62
CA ILE A 13 19.11 6.24 21.07
C ILE A 13 17.77 5.47 21.20
N ASN A 14 17.90 4.18 21.48
CA ASN A 14 16.89 3.40 22.16
C ASN A 14 17.68 2.63 23.21
N ASN A 15 17.87 3.22 24.38
CA ASN A 15 18.47 2.54 25.52
C ASN A 15 17.52 2.58 26.71
N TYR A 16 17.27 1.36 27.16
CA TYR A 16 16.42 0.91 28.23
C TYR A 16 16.69 1.58 29.58
N ASN A 17 15.61 1.64 30.36
CA ASN A 17 15.52 2.08 31.74
C ASN A 17 16.63 1.51 32.66
N ASN A 18 17.42 2.40 33.25
CA ASN A 18 18.17 2.16 34.48
C ASN A 18 17.38 2.78 35.65
N LEU A 19 16.77 1.93 36.48
CA LEU A 19 16.40 2.26 37.85
C LEU A 19 16.97 1.16 38.76
N THR A 20 18.18 1.37 39.24
CA THR A 20 18.77 0.63 40.37
C THR A 20 18.99 1.60 41.52
N GLY A 21 18.37 1.32 42.66
CA GLY A 21 18.63 2.05 43.89
C GLY A 21 17.68 1.68 45.02
N ASN A 22 17.86 0.48 45.59
CA ASN A 22 17.82 0.20 47.04
C ASN A 22 17.86 -1.31 47.31
N LYS A 23 18.92 -1.79 47.97
CA LYS A 23 18.93 -3.06 48.71
C LYS A 23 18.40 -2.82 50.12
N PRO A 24 17.61 -3.76 50.67
CA PRO A 24 17.94 -4.24 52.01
C PRO A 24 17.98 -5.77 52.13
N THR A 25 19.07 -6.22 52.75
CA THR A 25 19.21 -7.27 53.79
C THR A 25 18.67 -8.70 53.55
N HIS A 26 19.64 -9.62 53.48
CA HIS A 26 19.52 -11.06 53.71
C HIS A 26 19.04 -11.37 55.14
N SER A 27 17.75 -11.56 55.37
CA SER A 27 17.26 -12.32 56.54
C SER A 27 15.78 -12.74 56.50
N ASN A 28 15.16 -12.98 55.33
CA ASN A 28 13.75 -13.44 55.28
C ASN A 28 13.41 -14.50 54.22
N THR A 29 14.38 -15.06 53.49
CA THR A 29 14.12 -16.01 52.39
C THR A 29 13.93 -17.48 52.80
N LYS A 30 13.92 -17.79 54.10
CA LYS A 30 13.69 -19.17 54.58
C LYS A 30 12.28 -19.44 55.13
N ALA A 31 11.45 -18.42 55.34
CA ALA A 31 10.08 -18.59 55.85
C ALA A 31 9.01 -18.59 54.74
N LEU A 32 9.24 -17.93 53.60
CA LEU A 32 8.29 -17.90 52.48
C LEU A 32 8.35 -19.14 51.57
N ASN A 33 9.50 -19.81 51.48
CA ASN A 33 9.68 -21.01 50.63
C ASN A 33 9.00 -22.29 51.16
N LYS A 34 8.40 -22.26 52.35
CA LYS A 34 7.74 -23.42 52.97
C LYS A 34 6.21 -23.39 52.88
N TYR A 35 5.62 -22.24 52.55
CA TYR A 35 4.17 -22.11 52.34
C TYR A 35 3.76 -22.29 50.87
N ASP A 36 4.62 -21.96 49.91
CA ASP A 36 4.30 -22.10 48.47
C ASP A 36 4.56 -23.50 47.89
N ASN A 37 5.40 -24.32 48.52
CA ASN A 37 5.73 -25.65 47.98
C ASN A 37 4.71 -26.76 48.31
N ASN A 38 3.77 -26.50 49.23
CA ASN A 38 2.71 -27.46 49.57
C ASN A 38 1.38 -27.18 48.84
N HIS A 39 1.21 -26.02 48.20
CA HIS A 39 0.04 -25.71 47.38
C HIS A 39 0.28 -25.89 45.86
N LEU A 40 1.53 -26.11 45.43
CA LEU A 40 1.87 -26.39 44.03
C LEU A 40 1.91 -27.89 43.67
N LYS A 41 1.58 -28.79 44.60
CA LYS A 41 1.65 -30.25 44.39
C LYS A 41 0.30 -31.00 44.40
N SER A 42 -0.83 -30.32 44.21
CA SER A 42 -2.14 -31.00 44.18
C SER A 42 -3.03 -30.75 42.96
N SER A 43 -2.50 -30.31 41.82
CA SER A 43 -3.32 -30.24 40.58
C SER A 43 -2.62 -30.72 39.31
N TYR A 44 -1.33 -31.07 39.37
CA TYR A 44 -0.71 -31.86 38.31
C TYR A 44 -0.91 -33.34 38.61
N PHE A 45 -2.06 -33.90 38.23
CA PHE A 45 -2.16 -35.19 37.56
C PHE A 45 -3.62 -35.48 37.21
N GLN A 46 -3.79 -36.02 36.00
CA GLN A 46 -5.04 -36.47 35.37
C GLN A 46 -5.86 -35.41 34.65
N ASN A 47 -5.39 -35.02 33.46
CA ASN A 47 -6.21 -35.22 32.27
C ASN A 47 -5.32 -35.43 31.04
N LYS A 48 -5.24 -36.70 30.62
CA LYS A 48 -4.71 -37.11 29.32
C LYS A 48 -5.81 -36.85 28.29
N ARG A 49 -5.86 -35.63 27.80
CA ARG A 49 -6.29 -35.27 26.43
C ARG A 49 -5.39 -34.10 26.04
N ASP A 50 -4.62 -34.26 24.97
CA ASP A 50 -3.86 -33.17 24.39
C ASP A 50 -4.85 -32.16 23.76
N SER A 51 -5.56 -31.40 24.59
CA SER A 51 -6.45 -30.34 24.14
C SER A 51 -5.71 -29.01 24.25
N VAL A 52 -5.33 -28.44 23.11
CA VAL A 52 -4.84 -27.06 23.04
C VAL A 52 -6.00 -26.15 23.45
N PHE A 53 -5.86 -25.43 24.57
CA PHE A 53 -6.83 -24.43 24.99
C PHE A 53 -6.67 -23.17 24.13
N ILE A 54 -7.63 -22.92 23.25
CA ILE A 54 -7.71 -21.69 22.47
C ILE A 54 -8.56 -20.69 23.25
N SER A 55 -8.03 -19.49 23.51
CA SER A 55 -8.79 -18.44 24.22
C SER A 55 -10.07 -18.08 23.46
N ASN A 56 -11.13 -17.69 24.18
CA ASN A 56 -12.39 -17.25 23.58
C ASN A 56 -12.18 -16.12 22.55
N THR A 57 -11.23 -15.22 22.81
CA THR A 57 -10.85 -14.16 21.88
C THR A 57 -10.31 -14.74 20.57
N ALA A 58 -9.37 -15.69 20.63
CA ALA A 58 -8.80 -16.30 19.44
C ALA A 58 -9.87 -17.09 18.64
N GLN A 59 -10.80 -17.76 19.33
CA GLN A 59 -11.94 -18.41 18.67
C GLN A 59 -12.83 -17.40 17.94
N GLN A 60 -13.16 -16.27 18.57
CA GLN A 60 -13.99 -15.23 17.95
C GLN A 60 -13.31 -14.58 16.73
N LEU A 61 -12.00 -14.30 16.81
CA LEU A 61 -11.22 -13.79 15.68
C LEU A 61 -11.26 -14.76 14.49
N SER A 62 -11.12 -16.06 14.77
CA SER A 62 -11.20 -17.13 13.77
C SER A 62 -12.58 -17.17 13.12
N LEU A 63 -13.66 -17.18 13.92
CA LEU A 63 -15.04 -17.20 13.43
C LEU A 63 -15.38 -15.99 12.55
N ASN A 64 -14.92 -14.79 12.94
CA ASN A 64 -15.15 -13.59 12.16
C ASN A 64 -14.39 -13.61 10.84
N TYR A 65 -13.17 -14.14 10.83
CA TYR A 65 -12.41 -14.28 9.60
C TYR A 65 -13.05 -15.30 8.66
N GLU A 66 -13.52 -16.45 9.17
CA GLU A 66 -14.29 -17.43 8.40
C GLU A 66 -15.60 -16.82 7.84
N LYS A 67 -16.26 -15.96 8.61
CA LYS A 67 -17.43 -15.20 8.13
C LYS A 67 -17.07 -14.32 6.94
N ILE A 68 -15.95 -13.60 6.98
CA ILE A 68 -15.48 -12.78 5.84
C ILE A 68 -15.18 -13.67 4.62
N ILE A 69 -14.45 -14.77 4.81
CA ILE A 69 -14.05 -15.68 3.72
C ILE A 69 -15.27 -16.32 3.05
N SER A 70 -16.27 -16.75 3.83
CA SER A 70 -17.45 -17.43 3.30
C SER A 70 -18.51 -16.50 2.71
N MET A 71 -18.41 -15.18 2.95
CA MET A 71 -19.43 -14.22 2.55
C MET A 71 -19.55 -14.08 1.03
N LYS A 72 -20.76 -14.17 0.50
CA LYS A 72 -21.03 -14.00 -0.94
C LYS A 72 -21.80 -12.72 -1.27
N ARG A 73 -22.52 -12.17 -0.27
CA ARG A 73 -23.38 -11.00 -0.41
C ARG A 73 -23.27 -10.09 0.82
N VAL A 74 -23.50 -8.80 0.63
CA VAL A 74 -23.66 -7.79 1.69
C VAL A 74 -24.93 -7.01 1.36
N ASN A 75 -25.86 -6.87 2.32
CA ASN A 75 -27.14 -6.17 2.10
C ASN A 75 -27.88 -6.61 0.82
N ASP A 76 -27.96 -7.92 0.60
CA ASP A 76 -28.53 -8.55 -0.60
C ASP A 76 -27.81 -8.26 -1.93
N GLU A 77 -26.72 -7.51 -1.95
CA GLU A 77 -25.88 -7.29 -3.14
C GLU A 77 -24.74 -8.32 -3.23
N GLU A 78 -24.41 -8.76 -4.44
CA GLU A 78 -23.30 -9.70 -4.65
C GLU A 78 -21.94 -9.02 -4.49
N ILE A 79 -20.99 -9.76 -3.91
CA ILE A 79 -19.60 -9.29 -3.81
C ILE A 79 -18.88 -9.65 -5.11
N ASN A 80 -18.57 -8.63 -5.90
CA ASN A 80 -17.87 -8.77 -7.18
C ASN A 80 -16.36 -8.94 -6.98
N VAL A 81 -15.65 -9.49 -7.95
CA VAL A 81 -14.18 -9.43 -7.96
C VAL A 81 -13.75 -7.99 -8.26
N LEU A 82 -12.78 -7.45 -7.51
CA LEU A 82 -12.17 -6.17 -7.85
C LEU A 82 -11.15 -6.39 -8.98
N GLU A 83 -11.53 -6.04 -10.20
CA GLU A 83 -10.70 -6.19 -11.38
C GLU A 83 -10.79 -4.97 -12.31
N SER A 84 -9.70 -4.66 -12.98
CA SER A 84 -9.62 -3.65 -14.01
C SER A 84 -10.07 -4.23 -15.35
N LYS A 85 -10.60 -3.35 -16.21
CA LYS A 85 -10.89 -3.66 -17.61
C LYS A 85 -10.22 -2.61 -18.48
N ASN A 86 -9.36 -3.03 -19.40
CA ASN A 86 -8.57 -2.11 -20.23
C ASN A 86 -7.79 -1.08 -19.39
N ASN A 87 -7.06 -1.57 -18.38
CA ASN A 87 -6.29 -0.76 -17.43
C ASN A 87 -7.13 0.31 -16.69
N THR A 88 -8.43 0.07 -16.55
CA THR A 88 -9.37 0.96 -15.85
C THR A 88 -10.02 0.20 -14.71
N LEU A 89 -9.78 0.65 -13.48
CA LEU A 89 -10.44 0.15 -12.28
C LEU A 89 -11.63 1.05 -11.94
N GLU A 90 -12.80 0.48 -11.72
CA GLU A 90 -14.02 1.23 -11.43
C GLU A 90 -14.65 0.82 -10.11
N PHE A 91 -14.79 1.79 -9.20
CA PHE A 91 -15.59 1.67 -7.99
C PHE A 91 -16.95 2.31 -8.19
N LYS A 92 -18.01 1.59 -7.84
CA LYS A 92 -19.40 2.06 -7.88
C LYS A 92 -19.96 2.08 -6.47
N LYS A 93 -20.59 3.21 -6.11
CA LYS A 93 -21.33 3.35 -4.85
C LYS A 93 -22.39 2.26 -4.75
N GLY A 94 -22.49 1.63 -3.58
CA GLY A 94 -23.43 0.54 -3.33
C GLY A 94 -23.00 -0.82 -3.90
N THR A 95 -21.80 -0.92 -4.50
CA THR A 95 -21.22 -2.20 -4.93
C THR A 95 -20.14 -2.65 -3.97
N TYR A 96 -20.08 -3.95 -3.73
CA TYR A 96 -19.08 -4.58 -2.88
C TYR A 96 -18.07 -5.35 -3.72
N TYR A 97 -16.81 -5.25 -3.34
CA TYR A 97 -15.70 -5.81 -4.10
C TYR A 97 -14.80 -6.67 -3.24
N ASN A 98 -14.41 -7.81 -3.76
CA ASN A 98 -13.45 -8.72 -3.19
C ASN A 98 -12.04 -8.34 -3.65
N PHE A 99 -11.17 -8.06 -2.70
CA PHE A 99 -9.74 -7.89 -2.91
C PHE A 99 -8.96 -8.93 -2.11
N GLN A 100 -7.95 -9.55 -2.72
CA GLN A 100 -7.05 -10.47 -2.03
C GLN A 100 -5.69 -9.80 -1.82
N SER A 101 -5.32 -9.62 -0.56
CA SER A 101 -4.05 -9.01 -0.20
C SER A 101 -2.86 -9.94 -0.44
N SER A 102 -1.64 -9.42 -0.27
CA SER A 102 -0.40 -10.15 -0.54
C SER A 102 -0.17 -11.36 0.36
N ASN A 103 -0.75 -11.38 1.55
CA ASN A 103 -0.73 -12.56 2.42
C ASN A 103 -1.91 -13.52 2.20
N GLY A 104 -2.70 -13.32 1.13
CA GLY A 104 -3.83 -14.16 0.77
C GLY A 104 -5.12 -13.86 1.54
N LYS A 105 -5.13 -12.85 2.43
CA LYS A 105 -6.33 -12.49 3.17
C LYS A 105 -7.35 -11.77 2.29
N ARG A 106 -8.61 -12.10 2.57
CA ARG A 106 -9.76 -11.53 1.89
C ARG A 106 -10.15 -10.20 2.54
N ILE A 107 -10.28 -9.16 1.72
CA ILE A 107 -10.76 -7.84 2.10
C ILE A 107 -12.00 -7.52 1.24
N ILE A 108 -13.08 -7.09 1.88
CA ILE A 108 -14.29 -6.64 1.18
C ILE A 108 -14.28 -5.12 1.19
N LEU A 109 -14.30 -4.51 0.01
CA LEU A 109 -14.24 -3.06 -0.17
C LEU A 109 -15.57 -2.54 -0.70
N THR A 110 -15.95 -1.34 -0.27
CA THR A 110 -17.02 -0.53 -0.84
C THR A 110 -16.50 0.89 -1.05
N THR A 111 -17.31 1.75 -1.66
CA THR A 111 -16.97 3.16 -1.80
C THR A 111 -18.16 4.09 -1.58
N ASP A 112 -17.86 5.32 -1.15
CA ASP A 112 -18.80 6.43 -1.18
C ASP A 112 -18.70 7.26 -2.47
N GLU A 113 -19.53 8.30 -2.56
CA GLU A 113 -19.58 9.23 -3.69
C GLU A 113 -18.38 10.19 -3.80
N TYR A 114 -17.52 10.24 -2.77
CA TYR A 114 -16.37 11.13 -2.71
C TYR A 114 -15.05 10.41 -2.96
N GLY A 115 -15.07 9.11 -3.27
CA GLY A 115 -13.87 8.33 -3.52
C GLY A 115 -13.26 7.68 -2.29
N HIS A 116 -13.93 7.66 -1.14
CA HIS A 116 -13.44 6.91 0.02
C HIS A 116 -13.70 5.43 -0.21
N VAL A 117 -12.63 4.63 -0.16
CA VAL A 117 -12.70 3.18 -0.29
C VAL A 117 -12.46 2.59 1.09
N THR A 118 -13.42 1.81 1.59
CA THR A 118 -13.42 1.28 2.97
C THR A 118 -13.98 -0.14 3.02
N MET A 119 -13.66 -0.86 4.09
CA MET A 119 -14.32 -2.10 4.47
C MET A 119 -15.58 -1.77 5.27
N PRO A 120 -16.77 -2.26 4.86
CA PRO A 120 -18.03 -1.87 5.48
C PRO A 120 -18.33 -2.69 6.75
N PHE A 121 -17.48 -2.58 7.79
CA PHE A 121 -17.57 -3.38 9.01
C PHE A 121 -18.98 -3.50 9.63
N ILE A 122 -19.72 -2.40 9.66
CA ILE A 122 -21.08 -2.33 10.19
C ILE A 122 -22.02 -3.24 9.38
N GLU A 123 -21.97 -3.15 8.06
CA GLU A 123 -22.83 -3.92 7.14
C GLU A 123 -22.43 -5.40 7.11
N LEU A 124 -21.15 -5.70 7.34
CA LEU A 124 -20.67 -7.06 7.54
C LEU A 124 -21.12 -7.64 8.89
N GLY A 125 -21.61 -6.81 9.83
CA GLY A 125 -21.90 -7.20 11.20
C GLY A 125 -20.66 -7.74 11.91
N ILE A 126 -19.52 -7.07 11.74
CA ILE A 126 -18.22 -7.41 12.34
C ILE A 126 -17.67 -6.14 13.00
N SER A 127 -17.33 -6.20 14.28
CA SER A 127 -16.59 -5.12 14.93
C SER A 127 -15.12 -5.15 14.51
N SER A 128 -14.53 -3.98 14.25
CA SER A 128 -13.10 -3.84 13.95
C SER A 128 -12.19 -4.41 15.05
N ASP A 129 -12.63 -4.33 16.30
CA ASP A 129 -11.90 -4.88 17.47
C ASP A 129 -11.90 -6.41 17.49
N SER A 130 -12.74 -7.02 16.64
CA SER A 130 -12.88 -8.46 16.50
C SER A 130 -12.17 -9.00 15.25
N ILE A 131 -11.19 -8.25 14.74
CA ILE A 131 -10.26 -8.65 13.69
C ILE A 131 -8.84 -8.58 14.25
N ALA A 132 -8.00 -9.56 13.88
CA ALA A 132 -6.60 -9.56 14.28
C ALA A 132 -5.92 -8.25 13.85
N THR A 133 -5.20 -7.60 14.76
CA THR A 133 -4.58 -6.28 14.52
C THR A 133 -3.71 -6.24 13.26
N SER A 134 -3.03 -7.34 12.93
CA SER A 134 -2.24 -7.44 11.70
C SER A 134 -3.09 -7.40 10.43
N HIS A 135 -4.28 -8.00 10.45
CA HIS A 135 -5.24 -7.93 9.34
C HIS A 135 -5.90 -6.56 9.27
N LEU A 136 -6.24 -5.94 10.41
CA LEU A 136 -6.80 -4.58 10.43
C LEU A 136 -5.84 -3.54 9.83
N LYS A 137 -4.53 -3.63 10.13
CA LYS A 137 -3.50 -2.78 9.53
C LYS A 137 -3.40 -2.95 8.02
N GLU A 138 -3.61 -4.17 7.54
CA GLU A 138 -3.57 -4.48 6.12
C GLU A 138 -4.82 -3.95 5.40
N ILE A 139 -5.99 -4.09 6.02
CA ILE A 139 -7.24 -3.47 5.55
C ILE A 139 -7.05 -1.96 5.42
N ASP A 140 -6.64 -1.26 6.49
CA ASP A 140 -6.38 0.18 6.48
C ASP A 140 -5.36 0.59 5.39
N ARG A 141 -4.34 -0.24 5.17
CA ARG A 141 -3.32 -0.01 4.13
C ARG A 141 -3.89 -0.14 2.72
N ILE A 142 -4.80 -1.07 2.45
CA ILE A 142 -5.45 -1.21 1.14
C ILE A 142 -6.52 -0.15 0.91
N GLU A 143 -7.33 0.15 1.93
CA GLU A 143 -8.33 1.23 1.92
C GLU A 143 -7.71 2.58 1.56
N LYS A 144 -6.63 2.95 2.25
CA LYS A 144 -5.89 4.19 1.98
C LYS A 144 -5.34 4.23 0.57
N PHE A 145 -4.80 3.11 0.07
CA PHE A 145 -4.20 3.06 -1.27
C PHE A 145 -5.23 3.43 -2.34
N PHE A 146 -6.36 2.73 -2.36
CA PHE A 146 -7.41 3.00 -3.34
C PHE A 146 -8.14 4.32 -3.08
N THR A 147 -8.30 4.74 -1.82
CA THR A 147 -8.82 6.07 -1.49
C THR A 147 -7.94 7.17 -2.06
N TYR A 148 -6.62 7.07 -1.89
CA TYR A 148 -5.68 8.08 -2.42
C TYR A 148 -5.78 8.17 -3.93
N LEU A 149 -5.74 7.06 -4.66
CA LEU A 149 -5.85 7.11 -6.13
C LEU A 149 -7.26 7.51 -6.62
N SER A 150 -8.31 7.25 -5.86
CA SER A 150 -9.68 7.67 -6.21
C SER A 150 -9.92 9.16 -5.96
N ARG A 151 -9.31 9.73 -4.92
CA ARG A 151 -9.55 11.12 -4.49
C ARG A 151 -8.53 12.11 -5.00
N ASP A 152 -7.27 11.72 -5.06
CA ASP A 152 -6.16 12.57 -5.43
C ASP A 152 -5.65 12.22 -6.83
N SER A 153 -5.80 13.15 -7.77
CA SER A 153 -5.34 12.98 -9.15
C SER A 153 -3.83 13.16 -9.31
N THR A 154 -3.10 13.49 -8.24
CA THR A 154 -1.64 13.73 -8.29
C THR A 154 -0.80 12.49 -7.99
N ALA A 155 -1.41 11.45 -7.39
CA ALA A 155 -0.74 10.27 -6.84
C ALA A 155 0.29 10.57 -5.73
N LEU A 156 0.30 11.79 -5.18
CA LEU A 156 1.28 12.23 -4.19
C LEU A 156 1.24 11.36 -2.93
N LEU A 157 0.03 11.15 -2.39
CA LEU A 157 -0.12 10.41 -1.13
C LEU A 157 0.28 8.94 -1.28
N VAL A 158 0.10 8.33 -2.45
CA VAL A 158 0.57 6.98 -2.73
C VAL A 158 2.09 6.94 -2.78
N ASN A 159 2.72 7.83 -3.55
CA ASN A 159 4.18 7.86 -3.67
C ASN A 159 4.91 8.18 -2.36
N LEU A 160 4.25 8.87 -1.41
CA LEU A 160 4.80 9.14 -0.08
C LEU A 160 4.60 7.98 0.92
N SER A 161 3.54 7.18 0.76
CA SER A 161 3.10 6.21 1.79
C SER A 161 3.41 4.75 1.43
N TYR A 162 3.73 4.47 0.18
CA TYR A 162 3.95 3.13 -0.36
C TYR A 162 5.27 3.06 -1.09
N LYS A 163 5.93 1.90 -0.99
CA LYS A 163 7.09 1.62 -1.84
C LYS A 163 6.62 1.39 -3.27
N GLU A 164 7.45 1.72 -4.25
CA GLU A 164 7.10 1.56 -5.67
C GLU A 164 6.69 0.11 -6.00
N ASN A 165 7.48 -0.87 -5.58
CA ASN A 165 7.19 -2.28 -5.80
C ASN A 165 5.90 -2.75 -5.12
N GLU A 166 5.55 -2.18 -3.97
CA GLU A 166 4.31 -2.47 -3.27
C GLU A 166 3.10 -1.85 -3.99
N ALA A 167 3.20 -0.61 -4.45
CA ALA A 167 2.16 0.02 -5.25
C ALA A 167 1.90 -0.79 -6.54
N LYS A 168 2.97 -1.25 -7.20
CA LYS A 168 2.88 -2.15 -8.35
C LYS A 168 2.17 -3.47 -8.02
N ASP A 169 2.50 -4.11 -6.90
CA ASP A 169 1.86 -5.37 -6.48
C ASP A 169 0.36 -5.19 -6.17
N ILE A 170 -0.02 -4.10 -5.51
CA ILE A 170 -1.44 -3.83 -5.22
C ILE A 170 -2.22 -3.61 -6.53
N LEU A 171 -1.64 -2.85 -7.47
CA LEU A 171 -2.26 -2.58 -8.77
C LEU A 171 -2.32 -3.83 -9.66
N SER A 172 -1.28 -4.66 -9.70
CA SER A 172 -1.27 -5.88 -10.50
C SER A 172 -2.31 -6.90 -10.05
N ARG A 173 -2.61 -6.96 -8.74
CA ARG A 173 -3.66 -7.82 -8.16
C ARG A 173 -5.06 -7.51 -8.65
N VAL A 174 -5.30 -6.28 -9.07
CA VAL A 174 -6.56 -5.86 -9.69
C VAL A 174 -6.42 -5.77 -11.20
N GLY A 175 -5.36 -6.33 -11.80
CA GLY A 175 -5.16 -6.36 -13.25
C GLY A 175 -4.78 -5.01 -13.86
N ILE A 176 -4.14 -4.12 -13.10
CA ILE A 176 -3.53 -2.90 -13.63
C ILE A 176 -2.09 -3.19 -14.02
N GLU A 177 -1.73 -2.86 -15.25
CA GLU A 177 -0.39 -3.07 -15.82
C GLU A 177 0.35 -1.74 -16.00
N PRO A 178 1.70 -1.76 -16.06
CA PRO A 178 2.50 -0.59 -16.41
C PRO A 178 2.01 0.10 -17.68
N GLY A 179 2.06 1.43 -17.68
CA GLY A 179 1.45 2.29 -18.70
C GLY A 179 0.33 3.17 -18.15
N PHE A 180 -0.44 3.78 -19.06
CA PHE A 180 -1.58 4.62 -18.67
C PHE A 180 -2.70 3.79 -18.08
N PHE A 181 -3.21 4.22 -16.93
CA PHE A 181 -4.32 3.57 -16.24
C PHE A 181 -5.29 4.60 -15.65
N LYS A 182 -6.50 4.15 -15.33
CA LYS A 182 -7.57 4.99 -14.79
C LYS A 182 -8.18 4.40 -13.53
N ILE A 183 -8.46 5.26 -12.56
CA ILE A 183 -9.32 4.94 -11.42
C ILE A 183 -10.60 5.75 -11.54
N LYS A 184 -11.73 5.06 -11.62
CA LYS A 184 -13.06 5.65 -11.70
C LYS A 184 -13.80 5.48 -10.39
N ASN A 185 -14.45 6.55 -9.96
CA ASN A 185 -15.42 6.52 -8.88
C ASN A 185 -16.63 7.38 -9.27
N GLY A 186 -17.75 6.73 -9.58
CA GLY A 186 -18.93 7.42 -10.12
C GLY A 186 -18.57 8.24 -11.36
N SER A 187 -18.82 9.55 -11.31
CA SER A 187 -18.49 10.49 -12.40
C SER A 187 -17.02 10.94 -12.43
N LYS A 188 -16.26 10.71 -11.35
CA LYS A 188 -14.86 11.12 -11.24
C LYS A 188 -13.95 10.07 -11.89
N THR A 189 -13.02 10.54 -12.72
CA THR A 189 -11.97 9.71 -13.32
C THR A 189 -10.63 10.38 -13.06
N ASN A 190 -9.72 9.67 -12.40
CA ASN A 190 -8.32 10.06 -12.29
C ASN A 190 -7.49 9.21 -13.26
N GLU A 191 -6.60 9.86 -14.01
CA GLU A 191 -5.72 9.20 -14.98
C GLU A 191 -4.26 9.32 -14.54
N PHE A 192 -3.55 8.21 -14.63
CA PHE A 192 -2.20 8.06 -14.14
C PHE A 192 -1.35 7.29 -15.16
N TYR A 193 -0.04 7.27 -14.94
CA TYR A 193 0.92 6.42 -15.63
C TYR A 193 1.72 5.62 -14.59
N LEU A 194 1.70 4.29 -14.70
CA LEU A 194 2.45 3.38 -13.84
C LEU A 194 3.76 2.98 -14.55
N LEU A 195 4.90 3.26 -13.93
CA LEU A 195 6.19 2.78 -14.42
C LEU A 195 6.46 1.32 -14.04
N GLU A 196 7.39 0.69 -14.74
CA GLU A 196 7.82 -0.69 -14.47
C GLU A 196 8.40 -0.91 -13.07
N ASN A 197 9.00 0.12 -12.45
CA ASN A 197 9.46 0.04 -11.07
C ASN A 197 8.32 0.19 -10.05
N GLY A 198 7.13 0.63 -10.48
CA GLY A 198 5.95 0.84 -9.65
C GLY A 198 5.69 2.28 -9.23
N LYS A 199 6.51 3.24 -9.69
CA LYS A 199 6.27 4.66 -9.45
C LYS A 199 5.07 5.13 -10.28
N ILE A 200 4.22 5.96 -9.68
CA ILE A 200 3.00 6.45 -10.32
C ILE A 200 3.14 7.94 -10.59
N TYR A 201 2.87 8.34 -11.83
CA TYR A 201 2.75 9.73 -12.22
C TYR A 201 1.30 10.07 -12.53
N SER A 202 0.88 11.29 -12.19
CA SER A 202 -0.38 11.82 -12.72
C SER A 202 -0.26 12.06 -14.23
N LYS A 203 -1.37 11.94 -14.96
CA LYS A 203 -1.42 12.34 -16.37
C LYS A 203 -0.94 13.79 -16.56
N HIS A 204 -1.32 14.68 -15.64
CA HIS A 204 -0.92 16.09 -15.70
C HIS A 204 0.62 16.28 -15.69
N GLN A 205 1.34 15.54 -14.83
CA GLN A 205 2.80 15.60 -14.81
C GLN A 205 3.42 15.10 -16.12
N SER A 206 2.92 13.98 -16.64
CA SER A 206 3.41 13.42 -17.90
C SER A 206 3.19 14.38 -19.08
N GLU A 207 1.99 14.96 -19.18
CA GLU A 207 1.66 15.94 -20.22
C GLU A 207 2.42 17.26 -20.04
N GLY A 208 2.67 17.70 -18.81
CA GLY A 208 3.48 18.88 -18.53
C GLY A 208 4.93 18.72 -19.00
N HIS A 209 5.54 17.57 -18.75
CA HIS A 209 6.87 17.25 -19.29
C HIS A 209 6.87 17.16 -20.80
N ARG A 210 5.84 16.53 -21.41
CA ARG A 210 5.71 16.48 -22.87
C ARG A 210 5.65 17.89 -23.47
N HIS A 211 4.85 18.77 -22.87
CA HIS A 211 4.75 20.16 -23.29
C HIS A 211 6.10 20.87 -23.20
N ALA A 212 6.86 20.67 -22.12
CA ALA A 212 8.20 21.23 -21.98
C ALA A 212 9.14 20.74 -23.09
N PHE A 213 9.17 19.43 -23.36
CA PHE A 213 10.00 18.88 -24.44
C PHE A 213 9.62 19.43 -25.82
N ASN A 214 8.33 19.55 -26.13
CA ASN A 214 7.90 20.08 -27.43
C ASN A 214 8.14 21.60 -27.58
N THR A 215 8.29 22.34 -26.48
CA THR A 215 8.50 23.80 -26.50
C THR A 215 9.96 24.22 -26.34
N SER A 216 10.84 23.30 -25.95
CA SER A 216 12.29 23.51 -25.88
C SER A 216 12.94 23.43 -27.26
N ASN A 217 13.77 24.43 -27.58
CA ASN A 217 14.64 24.39 -28.76
C ASN A 217 15.96 23.69 -28.40
N PHE A 218 16.13 22.45 -28.82
CA PHE A 218 17.29 21.63 -28.49
C PHE A 218 18.55 22.00 -29.28
N PHE A 219 18.46 22.73 -30.39
CA PHE A 219 19.66 23.27 -31.04
C PHE A 219 20.38 24.28 -30.14
N LYS A 220 19.62 25.07 -29.36
CA LYS A 220 20.20 26.00 -28.36
C LYS A 220 20.91 25.27 -27.21
N GLU A 221 20.56 24.01 -26.97
CA GLU A 221 21.16 23.14 -25.97
C GLU A 221 22.31 22.26 -26.55
N GLY A 222 22.68 22.51 -27.80
CA GLY A 222 23.80 21.82 -28.48
C GLY A 222 23.49 20.40 -28.94
N TYR A 223 22.22 20.10 -29.26
CA TYR A 223 21.82 18.90 -30.01
C TYR A 223 21.75 19.21 -31.50
N THR A 224 21.72 18.18 -32.34
CA THR A 224 21.66 18.30 -33.80
C THR A 224 20.51 17.47 -34.38
N LYS A 225 20.26 17.57 -35.68
CA LYS A 225 19.25 16.74 -36.36
C LYS A 225 19.56 15.24 -36.30
N ASP A 226 20.83 14.89 -36.10
CA ASP A 226 21.29 13.50 -35.97
C ASP A 226 21.12 12.97 -34.54
N SER A 227 20.87 13.85 -33.57
CA SER A 227 20.60 13.45 -32.19
C SER A 227 19.29 12.66 -32.10
N LEU A 228 19.33 11.57 -31.33
CA LEU A 228 18.23 10.62 -31.17
C LEU A 228 17.59 10.75 -29.79
N PHE A 229 16.28 10.96 -29.76
CA PHE A 229 15.48 10.99 -28.53
C PHE A 229 14.63 9.72 -28.47
N ILE A 230 14.85 8.88 -27.48
CA ILE A 230 13.99 7.73 -27.19
C ILE A 230 13.12 8.10 -26.00
N ILE A 231 11.82 8.19 -26.20
CA ILE A 231 10.83 8.60 -25.20
C ILE A 231 9.75 7.54 -25.16
N ASP A 232 9.55 6.92 -24.00
CA ASP A 232 8.57 5.83 -23.84
C ASP A 232 8.82 4.69 -24.86
N GLY A 233 10.11 4.41 -25.12
CA GLY A 233 10.55 3.41 -26.10
C GLY A 233 10.39 3.79 -27.58
N LYS A 234 9.86 4.98 -27.89
CA LYS A 234 9.67 5.48 -29.27
C LYS A 234 10.76 6.46 -29.65
N GLU A 235 11.23 6.36 -30.88
CA GLU A 235 12.24 7.27 -31.44
C GLU A 235 11.61 8.56 -31.94
N PHE A 236 12.22 9.68 -31.58
CA PHE A 236 11.88 11.03 -32.04
C PHE A 236 13.14 11.74 -32.51
N LYS A 237 12.99 12.55 -33.56
CA LYS A 237 14.04 13.40 -34.11
C LYS A 237 13.63 14.87 -34.02
N LEU A 238 14.63 15.74 -33.96
CA LEU A 238 14.41 17.18 -34.05
C LEU A 238 13.96 17.57 -35.45
N ASN A 239 13.01 18.49 -35.53
CA ASN A 239 12.62 19.12 -36.79
C ASN A 239 13.69 20.14 -37.26
N ASP A 240 13.42 20.80 -38.38
CA ASP A 240 14.35 21.77 -38.97
C ASP A 240 14.63 22.99 -38.09
N ASP A 241 13.76 23.27 -37.12
CA ASP A 241 13.85 24.40 -36.19
C ASP A 241 14.43 24.00 -34.82
N GLY A 242 14.74 22.71 -34.61
CA GLY A 242 15.35 22.19 -33.38
C GLY A 242 14.35 21.76 -32.29
N TYR A 243 13.10 21.48 -32.64
CA TYR A 243 12.04 21.07 -31.71
C TYR A 243 11.59 19.63 -31.92
N LEU A 244 11.00 19.03 -30.88
CA LEU A 244 10.34 17.73 -30.96
C LEU A 244 8.83 17.89 -31.19
N ASN A 245 8.23 16.88 -31.85
CA ASN A 245 6.79 16.80 -32.10
C ASN A 245 6.20 15.55 -31.42
N ILE A 246 6.31 15.48 -30.09
CA ILE A 246 5.84 14.33 -29.31
C ILE A 246 4.31 14.38 -29.20
N PRO A 247 3.57 13.34 -29.66
CA PRO A 247 2.11 13.33 -29.62
C PRO A 247 1.57 13.15 -28.20
N GLU A 248 0.36 13.66 -27.96
CA GLU A 248 -0.38 13.47 -26.70
C GLU A 248 -0.51 11.98 -26.35
N GLY A 249 -0.50 11.67 -25.05
CA GLY A 249 -0.55 10.28 -24.58
C GLY A 249 0.76 9.52 -24.77
N THR A 250 1.86 10.19 -25.09
CA THR A 250 3.21 9.64 -24.94
C THR A 250 3.72 9.96 -23.54
N ALA A 251 4.17 8.94 -22.80
CA ALA A 251 4.63 9.17 -21.45
C ALA A 251 6.00 9.85 -21.43
N CYS A 252 6.02 11.17 -21.28
CA CYS A 252 7.26 11.93 -21.15
C CYS A 252 7.66 12.02 -19.68
N LEU A 253 8.37 11.00 -19.19
CA LEU A 253 8.85 10.96 -17.81
C LEU A 253 10.37 10.79 -17.82
N THR A 254 11.07 11.40 -16.86
CA THR A 254 12.54 11.36 -16.80
C THR A 254 13.09 9.94 -16.87
N GLU A 255 12.41 8.99 -16.23
CA GLU A 255 12.80 7.57 -16.22
C GLU A 255 12.59 6.84 -17.56
N THR A 256 11.79 7.41 -18.46
CA THR A 256 11.43 6.84 -19.77
C THR A 256 12.17 7.48 -20.94
N ILE A 257 13.08 8.42 -20.66
CA ILE A 257 13.76 9.23 -21.68
C ILE A 257 15.24 8.84 -21.77
N LYS A 258 15.71 8.65 -22.99
CA LYS A 258 17.13 8.50 -23.34
C LYS A 258 17.44 9.41 -24.50
N ILE A 259 18.55 10.16 -24.42
CA ILE A 259 18.94 11.11 -25.45
C ILE A 259 20.38 10.80 -25.86
N PHE A 260 20.61 10.66 -27.16
CA PHE A 260 21.92 10.43 -27.75
C PHE A 260 22.26 11.63 -28.62
N LYS A 261 23.43 12.22 -28.39
CA LYS A 261 23.89 13.39 -29.14
C LYS A 261 24.39 13.02 -30.52
#